data_AF-A0A377WBH7-F1
#
_entry.id   AF-A0A377WBH7-F1
#
_cell.length_a   1.000
_cell.length_b   1.000
_cell.length_c   1.000
_cell.angle_alpha   90.00
_cell.angle_beta   90.00
_cell.angle_gamma   90.00
#
_symmetry.space_group_name_H-M   'P 1'
#
loop_
_entity.id
_entity.type
_entity.pdbx_description
1 polymer ?
#
loop_
_entity_poly.entity_id
_entity_poly.type
_entity_poly.pdbx_seq_one_letter_code
_entity_poly.pdbx_strand_id
1 'polypeptide(L)' 'MRVLKFGGTSVANAERFLRVADILESNARQGQVATVLSAPAKITNHW' A
#
# COMPACT_ATOMS: atom_id res chain seq x y z
N MET A 1 12.99 8.35 -9.23
CA MET A 1 12.20 7.14 -8.96
C MET A 1 12.10 6.95 -7.46
N ARG A 2 10.91 6.66 -6.91
CA ARG A 2 10.68 6.43 -5.47
C ARG A 2 10.11 5.04 -5.24
N VAL A 3 10.42 4.43 -4.10
CA VAL A 3 9.81 3.16 -3.66
C VAL A 3 9.00 3.42 -2.39
N LEU A 4 7.73 3.04 -2.39
CA LEU A 4 6.83 3.19 -1.26
C LEU A 4 6.51 1.81 -0.69
N LYS A 5 6.63 1.66 0.64
CA LYS A 5 6.30 0.41 1.34
C LYS A 5 5.12 0.61 2.27
N PHE A 6 4.13 -0.26 2.16
CA PHE A 6 2.96 -0.28 3.03
C PHE A 6 2.94 -1.57 3.86
N GLY A 7 2.84 -1.43 5.18
CA GLY A 7 2.72 -2.57 6.10
C GLY A 7 1.30 -3.16 6.10
N GLY A 8 1.12 -4.33 6.71
CA GLY A 8 -0.18 -5.02 6.69
C GLY A 8 -1.32 -4.22 7.30
N THR A 9 -1.04 -3.35 8.28
CA THR A 9 -2.04 -2.43 8.84
C THR A 9 -2.48 -1.37 7.84
N SER A 10 -1.59 -0.88 6.97
CA SER A 10 -1.90 0.08 5.90
C SER A 10 -2.78 -0.51 4.79
N VAL A 11 -2.92 -1.84 4.74
CA VAL A 11 -3.75 -2.57 3.77
C VAL A 11 -4.71 -3.54 4.48
N ALA A 12 -5.16 -3.20 5.69
CA ALA A 12 -5.95 -4.12 6.52
C ALA A 12 -7.39 -4.35 6.03
N ASN A 13 -7.94 -3.44 5.22
CA ASN A 13 -9.30 -3.51 4.69
C ASN A 13 -9.43 -2.67 3.41
N ALA A 14 -10.57 -2.77 2.72
CA ALA A 14 -10.81 -2.12 1.44
C ALA A 14 -10.64 -0.58 1.48
N GLU A 15 -11.17 0.08 2.52
CA GLU A 15 -11.01 1.53 2.69
C GLU A 15 -9.54 1.95 2.75
N ARG A 16 -8.72 1.19 3.47
CA ARG A 16 -7.28 1.44 3.55
C ARG A 16 -6.56 1.18 2.23
N PHE A 17 -7.01 0.19 1.45
CA PHE A 17 -6.50 -0.02 0.09
C PHE A 17 -6.78 1.19 -0.81
N LEU A 18 -7.98 1.76 -0.76
CA LEU A 18 -8.31 2.97 -1.52
C LEU A 18 -7.42 4.14 -1.10
N ARG A 19 -7.19 4.32 0.21
CA ARG A 19 -6.27 5.35 0.70
C ARG A 19 -4.82 5.14 0.23
N VAL A 20 -4.36 3.90 0.16
CA VAL A 20 -3.05 3.58 -0.44
C VAL A 20 -3.04 3.96 -1.92
N ALA A 21 -4.09 3.63 -2.67
CA ALA A 21 -4.21 3.98 -4.09
C ALA A 21 -4.13 5.50 -4.33
N ASP A 22 -4.82 6.31 -3.52
CA ASP A 22 -4.75 7.78 -3.59
C ASP A 22 -3.31 8.31 -3.38
N ILE A 23 -2.57 7.72 -2.43
CA ILE A 23 -1.17 8.06 -2.18
C ILE A 23 -0.30 7.70 -3.39
N LEU A 24 -0.53 6.53 -4.01
CA LEU A 24 0.21 6.11 -5.19
C LEU A 24 -0.05 7.02 -6.37
N GLU A 25 -1.30 7.37 -6.63
CA GLU A 25 -1.68 8.26 -7.73
C GLU A 25 -1.02 9.63 -7.57
N SER A 26 -1.10 10.22 -6.37
CA SER A 26 -0.47 11.50 -6.06
C SER A 26 1.04 11.48 -6.28
N ASN A 27 1.73 10.40 -5.89
CA ASN A 27 3.18 10.28 -6.09
C ASN A 27 3.55 9.98 -7.54
N ALA A 28 2.74 9.19 -8.26
CA ALA A 28 2.97 8.86 -9.66
C ALA A 28 2.94 10.11 -10.56
N ARG A 29 2.10 11.11 -10.21
CA ARG A 29 2.07 12.42 -10.89
C ARG A 29 3.37 13.23 -10.73
N GLN A 30 4.19 12.93 -9.73
CA GLN A 30 5.45 13.62 -9.46
C GLN A 30 6.68 12.85 -9.95
N GLY A 31 6.48 11.69 -10.59
CA GLY A 31 7.54 10.85 -11.13
C GLY A 31 7.29 9.37 -10.91
N GLN A 32 8.19 8.52 -11.41
CA GLN A 32 8.04 7.07 -11.33
C GLN A 32 8.05 6.55 -9.88
N VAL A 33 7.07 5.72 -9.57
CA VAL A 33 6.87 5.06 -8.27
C VAL A 33 6.84 3.55 -8.45
N ALA A 34 7.51 2.83 -7.56
CA ALA A 34 7.30 1.41 -7.33
C ALA A 34 6.72 1.20 -5.92
N THR A 35 5.90 0.17 -5.74
CA THR A 35 5.22 -0.11 -4.47
C THR A 35 5.46 -1.54 -4.01
N VAL A 36 5.72 -1.69 -2.71
CA VAL A 36 5.79 -2.98 -2.02
C VAL A 36 4.67 -3.04 -0.97
N LEU A 37 3.79 -4.04 -1.08
CA LEU A 37 2.70 -4.27 -0.15
C LEU A 37 2.98 -5.53 0.67
N SER A 38 2.73 -5.46 1.98
CA SER A 38 2.57 -6.67 2.81
C SER A 38 1.19 -7.29 2.59
N ALA A 39 0.98 -8.53 3.03
CA ALA A 39 -0.37 -9.07 3.15
C ALA A 39 -1.23 -8.20 4.11
N PRO A 40 -2.56 -8.14 3.94
CA PRO A 40 -3.47 -7.48 4.88
C PRO A 40 -3.23 -7.94 6.31
N ALA A 41 -3.44 -7.04 7.27
CA ALA A 41 -3.19 -7.30 8.69
C ALA A 41 -3.80 -8.64 9.13
N LYS A 42 -3.01 -9.42 9.88
CA LYS A 42 -3.34 -10.74 10.43
C LYS A 42 -3.40 -11.89 9.41
N ILE A 43 -3.41 -11.65 8.09
CA ILE A 43 -3.50 -12.74 7.09
C ILE A 43 -2.25 -13.63 7.09
N THR A 44 -1.05 -13.07 7.24
CA THR A 44 0.19 -13.87 7.27
C THR A 44 0.22 -14.92 8.38
N ASN A 45 -0.50 -14.67 9.48
CA ASN A 45 -0.54 -15.55 10.65
C ASN A 45 -1.95 -16.14 10.87
N HIS A 46 -2.79 -16.16 9.84
CA HIS A 46 -4.14 -16.69 9.93
C HIS A 46 -4.10 -18.20 9.68
N TRP A 47 -4.30 -18.99 10.73
CA TRP A 47 -4.42 -20.45 10.69
C TRP A 47 -5.84 -20.85 11.06
#